data_AF-A0A661Q8N7-F1
#
_entry.id   AF-A0A661Q8N7-F1
#
_cell.length_a   1.000
_cell.length_b   1.000
_cell.length_c   1.000
_cell.angle_alpha   90.00
_cell.angle_beta   90.00
_cell.angle_gamma   90.00
#
_symmetry.space_group_name_H-M   'P 1'
#
loop_
_entity.id
_entity.type
_entity.pdbx_description
1 polymer ?
#
loop_
_entity_poly.entity_id
_entity_poly.type
_entity_poly.pdbx_seq_one_letter_code
_entity_poly.pdbx_strand_id
1 'polypeptide(L)'
;MTEKIYRVLDANFNRLREGLRVVEDYCRLVCDDNLALQIKDLRHDVRSLVDEKLTLACLAARSSETDIGRKTFTETEARRQDWPAVLQANLKRSQEAARVIEECAKLVGRSELSQGIKALRFKLYEMEKRVLNQRTVRIRDWFGIDRKVPELYLVLDEEFYTGSDLIADVRSVLGAGISFLQWRQKSGSDSYFLERALEIRALCREFTTPFVVNDRPDIAILTDADILHLGQNDLPIAAARQLVGEAMPIGRSTHSLDQALQAVAEGADYLGFGPIFKTPSKRKPDPEVGLQGLKEMLAQVDLPVVAIGGLDETNLTDVAVAGVPAVAVIRAILQAADPAAKVATLKALLQNSVKG
;
A
#
# COMPACT_ATOMS: atom_id res chain seq x y z
N MET A 1 -14.74 47.15 4.80
CA MET A 1 -13.95 46.07 5.46
C MET A 1 -14.57 44.70 5.20
N THR A 2 -15.88 44.56 5.38
CA THR A 2 -16.64 43.30 5.18
C THR A 2 -16.56 42.73 3.76
N GLU A 3 -16.66 43.57 2.72
CA GLU A 3 -16.52 43.14 1.32
C GLU A 3 -15.16 42.47 1.04
N LYS A 4 -14.07 43.04 1.57
CA LYS A 4 -12.73 42.45 1.44
C LYS A 4 -12.65 41.07 2.12
N ILE A 5 -13.36 40.86 3.22
CA ILE A 5 -13.41 39.56 3.90
C ILE A 5 -14.17 38.53 3.04
N TYR A 6 -15.30 38.91 2.45
CA TYR A 6 -16.05 38.02 1.55
C TYR A 6 -15.25 37.67 0.27
N ARG A 7 -14.45 38.60 -0.25
CA ARG A 7 -13.52 38.31 -1.35
C ARG A 7 -12.47 37.26 -0.95
N VAL A 8 -11.92 37.33 0.26
CA VAL A 8 -10.99 36.32 0.78
C VAL A 8 -11.68 34.96 0.98
N LEU A 9 -12.91 34.96 1.51
CA LEU A 9 -13.71 33.75 1.66
C LEU A 9 -14.00 33.09 0.30
N ASP A 10 -14.46 33.85 -0.70
CA ASP A 10 -14.75 33.34 -2.05
C ASP A 10 -13.52 32.66 -2.67
N ALA A 11 -12.37 33.33 -2.66
CA ALA A 11 -11.13 32.80 -3.22
C ALA A 11 -10.70 31.48 -2.55
N ASN A 12 -10.80 31.39 -1.22
CA ASN A 12 -10.37 30.19 -0.50
C ASN A 12 -11.41 29.06 -0.55
N PHE A 13 -12.71 29.34 -0.66
CA PHE A 13 -13.70 28.29 -0.95
C PHE A 13 -13.48 27.68 -2.33
N ASN A 14 -13.10 28.48 -3.34
CA ASN A 14 -12.73 27.97 -4.66
C ASN A 14 -11.49 27.08 -4.57
N ARG A 15 -10.39 27.57 -3.97
CA ARG A 15 -9.15 26.78 -3.78
C ARG A 15 -9.36 25.47 -3.04
N LEU A 16 -10.15 25.48 -1.96
CA LEU A 16 -10.46 24.28 -1.18
C LEU A 16 -11.22 23.26 -2.04
N ARG A 17 -12.24 23.70 -2.79
CA ARG A 17 -13.06 22.79 -3.62
C ARG A 17 -12.30 22.25 -4.82
N GLU A 18 -11.47 23.08 -5.45
CA GLU A 18 -10.61 22.71 -6.58
C GLU A 18 -9.51 21.74 -6.13
N GLY A 19 -8.82 22.04 -5.03
CA GLY A 19 -7.81 21.17 -4.46
C GLY A 19 -8.38 19.79 -4.11
N LEU A 20 -9.52 19.75 -3.40
CA LEU A 20 -10.21 18.49 -3.10
C LEU A 20 -10.67 17.74 -4.35
N ARG A 21 -11.02 18.44 -5.44
CA ARG A 21 -11.40 17.79 -6.69
C ARG A 21 -10.20 17.06 -7.32
N VAL A 22 -9.02 17.69 -7.31
CA VAL A 22 -7.80 17.04 -7.79
C VAL A 22 -7.47 15.80 -6.97
N VAL A 23 -7.62 15.88 -5.64
CA VAL A 23 -7.40 14.72 -4.75
C VAL A 23 -8.40 13.59 -5.03
N GLU A 24 -9.68 13.91 -5.25
CA GLU A 24 -10.69 12.90 -5.61
C GLU A 24 -10.37 12.24 -6.96
N ASP A 25 -10.05 13.03 -7.98
CA ASP A 25 -9.73 12.52 -9.31
C ASP A 25 -8.43 11.71 -9.29
N TYR A 26 -7.46 12.07 -8.46
CA TYR A 26 -6.27 11.24 -8.20
C TYR A 26 -6.66 9.87 -7.62
N CYS A 27 -7.39 9.86 -6.50
CA CYS A 27 -7.81 8.60 -5.87
C CYS A 27 -8.63 7.73 -6.83
N ARG A 28 -9.50 8.36 -7.63
CA ARG A 28 -10.44 7.66 -8.53
C ARG A 28 -9.81 7.18 -9.82
N LEU A 29 -8.95 7.99 -10.44
CA LEU A 29 -8.48 7.76 -11.81
C LEU A 29 -7.02 7.31 -11.87
N VAL A 30 -6.24 7.56 -10.82
CA VAL A 30 -4.84 7.14 -10.74
C VAL A 30 -4.66 5.95 -9.81
N CYS A 31 -5.32 5.95 -8.65
CA CYS A 31 -5.21 4.86 -7.69
C CYS A 31 -6.33 3.80 -7.79
N ASP A 32 -7.42 4.10 -8.50
CA ASP A 32 -8.67 3.31 -8.51
C ASP A 32 -9.11 2.86 -7.09
N ASP A 33 -9.09 3.81 -6.15
CA ASP A 33 -9.27 3.55 -4.71
C ASP A 33 -10.58 4.16 -4.18
N ASN A 34 -11.27 3.40 -3.32
CA ASN A 34 -12.51 3.81 -2.64
C ASN A 34 -12.35 5.04 -1.73
N LEU A 35 -11.13 5.46 -1.41
CA LEU A 35 -10.85 6.74 -0.76
C LEU A 35 -11.41 7.92 -1.56
N ALA A 36 -11.58 7.78 -2.88
CA ALA A 36 -12.29 8.77 -3.70
C ALA A 36 -13.70 9.10 -3.16
N LEU A 37 -14.42 8.11 -2.63
CA LEU A 37 -15.74 8.32 -2.02
C LEU A 37 -15.65 9.18 -0.76
N GLN A 38 -14.64 8.96 0.08
CA GLN A 38 -14.44 9.77 1.28
C GLN A 38 -14.01 11.20 0.94
N ILE A 39 -13.22 11.41 -0.12
CA ILE A 39 -12.92 12.77 -0.62
C ILE A 39 -14.19 13.45 -1.14
N LYS A 40 -15.01 12.71 -1.88
CA LYS A 40 -16.31 13.21 -2.37
C LYS A 40 -17.21 13.64 -1.21
N ASP A 41 -17.23 12.89 -0.11
CA ASP A 41 -17.97 13.26 1.10
C ASP A 41 -17.39 14.53 1.74
N LEU A 42 -16.07 14.68 1.81
CA LEU A 42 -15.44 15.93 2.26
C LEU A 42 -15.82 17.12 1.38
N ARG A 43 -15.90 16.95 0.06
CA ARG A 43 -16.36 17.99 -0.86
C ARG A 43 -17.84 18.34 -0.61
N HIS A 44 -18.67 17.35 -0.29
CA HIS A 44 -20.06 17.58 0.09
C HIS A 44 -20.16 18.34 1.41
N ASP A 45 -19.34 18.01 2.41
CA ASP A 45 -19.24 18.73 3.69
C ASP A 45 -18.84 20.21 3.47
N VAL A 46 -17.88 20.51 2.58
CA VAL A 46 -17.56 21.91 2.24
C VAL A 46 -18.79 22.64 1.69
N ARG A 47 -19.57 21.98 0.82
CA ARG A 47 -20.75 22.58 0.20
C ARG A 47 -21.87 22.83 1.21
N SER A 48 -22.09 21.92 2.15
CA SER A 48 -23.15 22.05 3.15
C SER A 48 -22.89 23.16 4.18
N LEU A 49 -21.62 23.53 4.38
CA LEU A 49 -21.23 24.65 5.25
C LEU A 49 -21.49 26.04 4.64
N VAL A 50 -21.82 26.12 3.34
CA VAL A 50 -22.04 27.38 2.64
C VAL A 50 -23.52 27.58 2.35
N ASP A 51 -24.15 28.50 3.08
CA ASP A 51 -25.53 28.89 2.82
C ASP A 51 -25.68 29.83 1.62
N GLU A 52 -26.92 30.02 1.16
CA GLU A 52 -27.23 30.89 0.02
C GLU A 52 -26.79 32.34 0.25
N LYS A 53 -26.96 32.85 1.48
CA LYS A 53 -26.57 34.23 1.83
C LYS A 53 -25.06 34.43 1.70
N LEU A 54 -24.27 33.48 2.18
CA LEU A 54 -22.81 33.49 2.07
C LEU A 54 -22.38 33.37 0.61
N THR A 55 -23.05 32.51 -0.15
CA THR A 55 -22.80 32.35 -1.60
C THR A 55 -22.98 33.67 -2.33
N LEU A 56 -24.09 34.37 -2.11
CA LEU A 56 -24.38 35.66 -2.74
C LEU A 56 -23.39 36.74 -2.30
N ALA A 57 -23.03 36.79 -1.01
CA ALA A 57 -22.04 37.75 -0.50
C ALA A 57 -20.64 37.54 -1.11
N CYS A 58 -20.20 36.28 -1.22
CA CYS A 58 -18.95 35.91 -1.87
C CYS A 58 -18.96 36.27 -3.37
N LEU A 59 -20.06 35.98 -4.07
CA LEU A 59 -20.20 36.29 -5.49
C LEU A 59 -20.17 37.79 -5.75
N ALA A 60 -20.87 38.58 -4.93
CA ALA A 60 -20.89 40.03 -5.04
C ALA A 60 -19.50 40.67 -4.78
N ALA A 61 -18.70 40.06 -3.91
CA ALA A 61 -17.34 40.53 -3.58
C ALA A 61 -16.24 40.02 -4.54
N ARG A 62 -16.60 39.13 -5.49
CA ARG A 62 -15.63 38.53 -6.41
C ARG A 62 -15.06 39.56 -7.37
N SER A 63 -13.74 39.61 -7.50
CA SER A 63 -13.06 40.47 -8.46
C SER A 63 -11.86 39.76 -9.09
N SER A 64 -12.14 38.75 -9.92
CA SER A 64 -11.12 37.96 -10.61
C SER A 64 -10.36 38.77 -11.67
N GLU A 65 -11.00 39.73 -12.32
CA GLU A 65 -10.40 40.51 -13.40
C GLU A 65 -9.30 41.46 -12.93
N THR A 66 -9.47 42.03 -11.73
CA THR A 66 -8.58 43.02 -11.12
C THR A 66 -7.71 42.44 -10.01
N ASP A 67 -7.71 41.11 -9.84
CA ASP A 67 -6.91 40.46 -8.81
C ASP A 67 -5.41 40.58 -9.10
N ILE A 68 -4.65 41.05 -8.11
CA ILE A 68 -3.20 41.26 -8.23
C ILE A 68 -2.48 39.93 -8.50
N GLY A 69 -3.00 38.81 -7.99
CA GLY A 69 -2.46 37.47 -8.19
C GLY A 69 -2.75 36.85 -9.57
N ARG A 70 -3.53 37.52 -10.45
CA ARG A 70 -3.89 36.99 -11.77
C ARG A 70 -2.67 36.72 -12.68
N LYS A 71 -1.58 37.45 -12.49
CA LYS A 71 -0.36 37.36 -13.32
C LYS A 71 0.83 36.70 -12.60
N THR A 72 0.66 36.23 -11.37
CA THR A 72 1.73 35.54 -10.66
C THR A 72 1.73 34.08 -11.06
N PHE A 73 2.66 33.72 -11.94
CA PHE A 73 3.05 32.35 -12.22
C PHE A 73 4.52 32.21 -11.83
N THR A 74 4.82 31.28 -10.93
CA THR A 74 6.19 31.01 -10.50
C THR A 74 6.73 29.80 -11.25
N GLU A 75 8.04 29.75 -11.51
CA GLU A 75 8.65 28.58 -12.17
C GLU A 75 8.42 27.28 -11.39
N THR A 76 8.25 27.37 -10.07
CA THR A 76 7.88 26.25 -9.18
C THR A 76 6.42 25.79 -9.31
N GLU A 77 5.53 26.59 -9.90
CA GLU A 77 4.20 26.15 -10.34
C GLU A 77 4.19 25.53 -11.74
N ALA A 78 5.21 25.82 -12.54
CA ALA A 78 5.28 25.39 -13.94
C ALA A 78 5.49 23.88 -14.12
N ARG A 79 6.07 23.22 -13.12
CA ARG A 79 6.43 21.80 -13.20
C ARG A 79 6.06 21.06 -11.91
N ARG A 80 5.39 19.92 -12.09
CA ARG A 80 5.27 18.85 -11.10
C ARG A 80 5.97 17.62 -11.67
N GLN A 81 6.73 16.93 -10.83
CA GLN A 81 7.58 15.82 -11.27
C GLN A 81 6.77 14.53 -11.45
N ASP A 82 5.82 14.29 -10.55
CA ASP A 82 5.04 13.07 -10.48
C ASP A 82 3.66 13.31 -9.86
N TRP A 83 2.89 12.22 -9.79
CA TRP A 83 1.57 12.19 -9.19
C TRP A 83 1.56 12.48 -7.67
N PRO A 84 2.44 11.88 -6.84
CA PRO A 84 2.57 12.24 -5.43
C PRO A 84 2.78 13.74 -5.19
N ALA A 85 3.60 14.43 -5.98
CA ALA A 85 3.81 15.87 -5.86
C ALA A 85 2.54 16.67 -6.19
N VAL A 86 1.74 16.24 -7.19
CA VAL A 86 0.44 16.85 -7.50
C VAL A 86 -0.52 16.67 -6.33
N LEU A 87 -0.61 15.46 -5.79
CA LEU A 87 -1.47 15.15 -4.66
C LEU A 87 -1.10 15.97 -3.41
N GLN A 88 0.18 15.95 -3.01
CA GLN A 88 0.66 16.65 -1.82
C GLN A 88 0.42 18.15 -1.93
N ALA A 89 0.71 18.76 -3.08
CA ALA A 89 0.49 20.19 -3.29
C ALA A 89 -0.99 20.57 -3.15
N ASN A 90 -1.91 19.76 -3.68
CA ASN A 90 -3.34 20.04 -3.60
C ASN A 90 -3.91 19.80 -2.19
N LEU A 91 -3.42 18.82 -1.45
CA LEU A 91 -3.75 18.63 -0.04
C LEU A 91 -3.29 19.82 0.81
N LYS A 92 -2.04 20.27 0.66
CA LYS A 92 -1.53 21.45 1.38
C LYS A 92 -2.30 22.72 1.07
N ARG A 93 -2.56 23.00 -0.22
CA ARG A 93 -3.39 24.15 -0.64
C ARG A 93 -4.80 24.09 -0.06
N SER A 94 -5.40 22.89 0.00
CA SER A 94 -6.72 22.71 0.61
C SER A 94 -6.70 22.99 2.12
N GLN A 95 -5.67 22.54 2.83
CA GLN A 95 -5.48 22.80 4.26
C GLN A 95 -5.25 24.30 4.55
N GLU A 96 -4.43 24.97 3.76
CA GLU A 96 -4.20 26.42 3.83
C GLU A 96 -5.49 27.20 3.59
N ALA A 97 -6.22 26.86 2.54
CA ALA A 97 -7.49 27.49 2.21
C ALA A 97 -8.53 27.32 3.35
N ALA A 98 -8.65 26.11 3.89
CA ALA A 98 -9.49 25.84 5.06
C ALA A 98 -9.07 26.68 6.27
N ARG A 99 -7.77 26.83 6.53
CA ARG A 99 -7.27 27.67 7.63
C ARG A 99 -7.65 29.14 7.46
N VAL A 100 -7.56 29.68 6.25
CA VAL A 100 -7.98 31.06 5.96
C VAL A 100 -9.49 31.22 6.15
N ILE A 101 -10.30 30.29 5.65
CA ILE A 101 -11.75 30.34 5.83
C ILE A 101 -12.11 30.30 7.33
N GLU A 102 -11.48 29.41 8.11
CA GLU A 102 -11.70 29.27 9.55
C GLU A 102 -11.55 30.61 10.30
N GLU A 103 -10.48 31.36 9.99
CA GLU A 103 -10.18 32.65 10.62
C GLU A 103 -11.05 33.79 10.08
N CYS A 104 -11.26 33.85 8.75
CA CYS A 104 -12.09 34.90 8.15
C CYS A 104 -13.57 34.78 8.52
N ALA A 105 -14.08 33.56 8.74
CA ALA A 105 -15.46 33.33 9.19
C ALA A 105 -15.75 34.03 10.54
N LYS A 106 -14.76 34.14 11.43
CA LYS A 106 -14.88 34.82 12.72
C LYS A 106 -15.12 36.32 12.56
N LEU A 107 -14.52 36.93 11.54
CA LEU A 107 -14.66 38.37 11.26
C LEU A 107 -16.04 38.78 10.74
N VAL A 108 -16.81 37.82 10.20
CA VAL A 108 -18.18 38.04 9.71
C VAL A 108 -19.24 37.43 10.63
N GLY A 109 -18.87 37.07 11.86
CA GLY A 109 -19.79 36.54 12.88
C GLY A 109 -20.34 35.15 12.55
N ARG A 110 -19.69 34.38 11.66
CA ARG A 110 -20.11 33.04 11.23
C ARG A 110 -19.41 31.97 12.07
N SER A 111 -19.77 31.86 13.35
CA SER A 111 -19.15 30.91 14.30
C SER A 111 -19.33 29.45 13.89
N GLU A 112 -20.53 29.06 13.42
CA GLU A 112 -20.83 27.70 12.93
C GLU A 112 -19.95 27.32 11.74
N LEU A 113 -19.77 28.24 10.78
CA LEU A 113 -18.87 28.03 9.65
C LEU A 113 -17.42 27.83 10.14
N SER A 114 -16.96 28.67 11.07
CA SER A 114 -15.61 28.55 11.64
C SER A 114 -15.39 27.17 12.28
N GLN A 115 -16.36 26.70 13.09
CA GLN A 115 -16.30 25.38 13.72
C GLN A 115 -16.35 24.24 12.71
N GLY A 116 -17.24 24.31 11.73
CA GLY A 116 -17.36 23.32 10.67
C GLY A 116 -16.09 23.19 9.83
N ILE A 117 -15.48 24.33 9.46
CA ILE A 117 -14.22 24.36 8.71
C ILE A 117 -13.06 23.86 9.57
N LYS A 118 -13.03 24.16 10.87
CA LYS A 118 -12.04 23.57 11.79
C LYS A 118 -12.14 22.04 11.79
N ALA A 119 -13.34 21.49 11.93
CA ALA A 119 -13.56 20.04 11.89
C ALA A 119 -13.11 19.44 10.55
N LEU A 120 -13.47 20.09 9.44
CA LEU A 120 -13.06 19.69 8.10
C LEU A 120 -11.54 19.70 7.92
N ARG A 121 -10.83 20.68 8.48
CA ARG A 121 -9.37 20.76 8.45
C ARG A 121 -8.69 19.57 9.14
N PHE A 122 -9.24 19.10 10.27
CA PHE A 122 -8.74 17.87 10.90
C PHE A 122 -9.00 16.64 10.03
N LYS A 123 -10.18 16.52 9.40
CA LYS A 123 -10.44 15.44 8.44
C LYS A 123 -9.45 15.48 7.26
N LEU A 124 -9.08 16.67 6.77
CA LEU A 124 -8.07 16.83 5.70
C LEU A 124 -6.68 16.34 6.10
N TYR A 125 -6.27 16.48 7.37
CA TYR A 125 -4.98 15.97 7.85
C TYR A 125 -4.95 14.44 7.89
N GLU A 126 -6.02 13.84 8.42
CA GLU A 126 -6.18 12.37 8.40
C GLU A 126 -6.21 11.84 6.97
N MET A 127 -6.90 12.55 6.08
CA MET A 127 -6.99 12.17 4.69
C MET A 127 -5.66 12.28 3.95
N GLU A 128 -4.88 13.34 4.21
CA GLU A 128 -3.52 13.46 3.68
C GLU A 128 -2.67 12.24 4.06
N LYS A 129 -2.70 11.87 5.34
CA LYS A 129 -1.97 10.69 5.83
C LYS A 129 -2.42 9.42 5.12
N ARG A 130 -3.74 9.23 4.92
CA ARG A 130 -4.27 8.02 4.29
C ARG A 130 -3.97 7.94 2.80
N VAL A 131 -4.18 9.03 2.05
CA VAL A 131 -3.99 9.03 0.60
C VAL A 131 -2.49 8.94 0.24
N LEU A 132 -1.61 9.61 0.99
CA LEU A 132 -0.16 9.51 0.75
C LEU A 132 0.42 8.16 1.18
N ASN A 133 -0.17 7.50 2.17
CA ASN A 133 0.33 6.22 2.70
C ASN A 133 -0.53 5.02 2.31
N GLN A 134 -1.34 5.07 1.24
CA GLN A 134 -2.27 3.99 0.89
C GLN A 134 -1.59 2.62 0.78
N ARG A 135 -0.47 2.56 0.04
CA ARG A 135 0.37 1.35 -0.06
C ARG A 135 0.81 0.86 1.30
N THR A 136 1.38 1.77 2.10
CA THR A 136 1.89 1.48 3.44
C THR A 136 0.79 0.98 4.37
N VAL A 137 -0.42 1.57 4.32
CA VAL A 137 -1.56 1.14 5.14
C VAL A 137 -1.99 -0.28 4.75
N ARG A 138 -2.21 -0.55 3.46
CA ARG A 138 -2.58 -1.90 2.99
C ARG A 138 -1.56 -2.96 3.38
N ILE A 139 -0.28 -2.65 3.20
CA ILE A 139 0.84 -3.52 3.55
C ILE A 139 0.91 -3.75 5.06
N ARG A 140 0.79 -2.71 5.89
CA ARG A 140 0.77 -2.85 7.35
C ARG A 140 -0.42 -3.69 7.84
N ASP A 141 -1.59 -3.53 7.21
CA ASP A 141 -2.80 -4.29 7.55
C ASP A 141 -2.68 -5.77 7.14
N TRP A 142 -2.18 -6.05 5.93
CA TRP A 142 -1.97 -7.42 5.44
C TRP A 142 -0.90 -8.16 6.24
N PHE A 143 0.23 -7.51 6.53
CA PHE A 143 1.30 -8.09 7.35
C PHE A 143 1.01 -8.04 8.85
N GLY A 144 -0.12 -7.45 9.26
CA GLY A 144 -0.52 -7.42 10.66
C GLY A 144 0.56 -6.84 11.56
N ILE A 145 1.16 -5.69 11.22
CA ILE A 145 2.34 -5.15 11.92
C ILE A 145 2.09 -4.90 13.41
N ASP A 146 0.84 -4.65 13.79
CA ASP A 146 0.42 -4.46 15.19
C ASP A 146 -0.06 -5.78 15.86
N ARG A 147 -0.03 -6.90 15.12
CA ARG A 147 -0.36 -8.25 15.60
C ARG A 147 0.91 -8.92 16.12
N LYS A 148 0.76 -9.74 17.15
CA LYS A 148 1.88 -10.50 17.70
C LYS A 148 2.18 -11.81 16.96
N VAL A 149 1.19 -12.37 16.27
CA VAL A 149 1.31 -13.65 15.53
C VAL A 149 1.71 -13.35 14.09
N PRO A 150 2.81 -13.94 13.58
CA PRO A 150 3.21 -13.75 12.19
C PRO A 150 2.21 -14.34 11.21
N GLU A 151 2.10 -13.72 10.04
CA GLU A 151 1.30 -14.21 8.92
C GLU A 151 1.99 -15.38 8.22
N LEU A 152 1.19 -16.35 7.74
CA LEU A 152 1.71 -17.50 7.00
C LEU A 152 1.64 -17.24 5.51
N TYR A 153 2.80 -17.09 4.88
CA TYR A 153 2.95 -16.76 3.48
C TYR A 153 3.31 -18.02 2.69
N LEU A 154 2.50 -18.43 1.71
CA LEU A 154 2.86 -19.51 0.79
C LEU A 154 3.49 -18.93 -0.48
N VAL A 155 4.72 -19.36 -0.79
CA VAL A 155 5.30 -19.17 -2.12
C VAL A 155 5.05 -20.45 -2.91
N LEU A 156 4.12 -20.37 -3.85
CA LEU A 156 3.71 -21.45 -4.74
C LEU A 156 4.66 -21.52 -5.93
N ASP A 157 5.48 -22.55 -5.94
CA ASP A 157 6.51 -22.80 -6.95
C ASP A 157 6.34 -24.22 -7.49
N GLU A 158 5.86 -24.34 -8.73
CA GLU A 158 5.52 -25.64 -9.32
C GLU A 158 6.72 -26.59 -9.40
N GLU A 159 7.95 -26.06 -9.47
CA GLU A 159 9.17 -26.88 -9.46
C GLU A 159 9.23 -27.79 -8.21
N PHE A 160 8.62 -27.36 -7.10
CA PHE A 160 8.61 -28.09 -5.83
C PHE A 160 7.28 -28.77 -5.51
N TYR A 161 6.26 -28.60 -6.35
CA TYR A 161 4.94 -29.17 -6.13
C TYR A 161 4.93 -30.66 -6.50
N THR A 162 4.45 -31.51 -5.58
CA THR A 162 4.41 -32.97 -5.77
C THR A 162 3.01 -33.55 -5.86
N GLY A 163 1.96 -32.71 -5.79
CA GLY A 163 0.58 -33.14 -5.94
C GLY A 163 0.18 -33.36 -7.39
N SER A 164 -1.04 -33.84 -7.60
CA SER A 164 -1.57 -34.15 -8.93
C SER A 164 -2.58 -33.13 -9.47
N ASP A 165 -3.14 -32.28 -8.60
CA ASP A 165 -4.12 -31.25 -8.96
C ASP A 165 -3.80 -29.95 -8.21
N LEU A 166 -3.01 -29.11 -8.86
CA LEU A 166 -2.53 -27.84 -8.30
C LEU A 166 -3.68 -26.94 -7.86
N ILE A 167 -4.76 -26.85 -8.64
CA ILE A 167 -5.85 -25.91 -8.38
C ILE A 167 -6.70 -26.40 -7.21
N ALA A 168 -6.93 -27.71 -7.10
CA ALA A 168 -7.60 -28.30 -5.93
C ALA A 168 -6.77 -28.10 -4.65
N ASP A 169 -5.46 -28.30 -4.71
CA ASP A 169 -4.57 -28.09 -3.57
C ASP A 169 -4.45 -26.61 -3.19
N VAL A 170 -4.40 -25.70 -4.15
CA VAL A 170 -4.45 -24.25 -3.89
C VAL A 170 -5.74 -23.87 -3.16
N ARG A 171 -6.89 -24.39 -3.60
CA ARG A 171 -8.16 -24.18 -2.92
C ARG A 171 -8.14 -24.73 -1.49
N SER A 172 -7.53 -25.90 -1.26
CA SER A 172 -7.47 -26.51 0.07
C SER A 172 -6.59 -25.72 1.04
N VAL A 173 -5.42 -25.22 0.60
CA VAL A 173 -4.55 -24.38 1.44
C VAL A 173 -5.14 -23.01 1.72
N LEU A 174 -5.85 -22.42 0.76
CA LEU A 174 -6.61 -21.17 0.96
C LEU A 174 -7.74 -21.39 1.98
N GLY A 175 -8.47 -22.50 1.88
CA GLY A 175 -9.48 -22.89 2.86
C GLY A 175 -8.94 -23.15 4.28
N ALA A 176 -7.70 -23.63 4.39
CA ALA A 176 -6.99 -23.76 5.67
C ALA A 176 -6.48 -22.40 6.23
N GLY A 177 -6.51 -21.35 5.39
CA GLY A 177 -6.32 -19.96 5.78
C GLY A 177 -4.85 -19.51 5.81
N ILE A 178 -4.08 -19.77 4.77
CA ILE A 178 -2.85 -19.02 4.52
C ILE A 178 -3.15 -17.52 4.38
N SER A 179 -2.19 -16.66 4.71
CA SER A 179 -2.35 -15.21 4.73
C SER A 179 -1.94 -14.54 3.42
N PHE A 180 -1.04 -15.17 2.66
CA PHE A 180 -0.61 -14.72 1.34
C PHE A 180 -0.37 -15.92 0.45
N LEU A 181 -0.63 -15.76 -0.85
CA LEU A 181 -0.22 -16.71 -1.87
C LEU A 181 0.56 -15.98 -2.96
N GLN A 182 1.85 -16.33 -3.10
CA GLN A 182 2.68 -15.86 -4.20
C GLN A 182 2.78 -16.90 -5.29
N TRP A 183 2.38 -16.52 -6.49
CA TRP A 183 2.62 -17.30 -7.69
C TRP A 183 4.03 -17.05 -8.22
N ARG A 184 4.85 -18.10 -8.21
CA ARG A 184 6.22 -18.07 -8.69
C ARG A 184 6.44 -19.24 -9.62
N GLN A 185 6.72 -18.95 -10.89
CA GLN A 185 7.04 -19.98 -11.87
C GLN A 185 8.27 -19.58 -12.69
N LYS A 186 9.27 -20.48 -12.75
CA LYS A 186 10.55 -20.23 -13.45
C LYS A 186 10.69 -20.95 -14.79
N SER A 187 9.75 -21.85 -15.09
CA SER A 187 9.74 -22.67 -16.31
C SER A 187 8.38 -22.64 -16.99
N GLY A 188 8.34 -23.03 -18.27
CA GLY A 188 7.11 -23.01 -19.06
C GLY A 188 6.95 -21.74 -19.90
N SER A 189 5.84 -21.64 -20.61
CA SER A 189 5.53 -20.50 -21.48
C SER A 189 4.82 -19.37 -20.73
N ASP A 190 4.92 -18.15 -21.25
CA ASP A 190 4.17 -17.00 -20.72
C ASP A 190 2.66 -17.21 -20.72
N SER A 191 2.14 -17.90 -21.75
CA SER A 191 0.71 -18.23 -21.84
C SER A 191 0.26 -19.12 -20.68
N TYR A 192 1.08 -20.12 -20.33
CA TYR A 192 0.80 -21.02 -19.22
C TYR A 192 0.87 -20.28 -17.88
N PHE A 193 1.90 -19.44 -17.70
CA PHE A 193 2.05 -18.62 -16.51
C PHE A 193 0.81 -17.75 -16.29
N LEU A 194 0.35 -17.04 -17.33
CA LEU A 194 -0.83 -16.18 -17.24
C LEU A 194 -2.10 -16.96 -16.94
N GLU A 195 -2.31 -18.09 -17.63
CA GLU A 195 -3.50 -18.93 -17.44
C GLU A 195 -3.63 -19.42 -15.99
N ARG A 196 -2.55 -20.00 -15.45
CA ARG A 196 -2.52 -20.46 -14.05
C ARG A 196 -2.67 -19.31 -13.07
N ALA A 197 -2.02 -18.17 -13.33
CA ALA A 197 -2.12 -16.99 -12.47
C ALA A 197 -3.56 -16.45 -12.40
N LEU A 198 -4.32 -16.47 -13.50
CA LEU A 198 -5.73 -16.06 -13.52
C LEU A 198 -6.62 -17.00 -12.69
N GLU A 199 -6.42 -18.32 -12.79
CA GLU A 199 -7.17 -19.29 -11.98
C GLU A 199 -6.86 -19.13 -10.48
N ILE A 200 -5.58 -19.02 -10.13
CA ILE A 200 -5.14 -18.84 -8.74
C ILE A 200 -5.66 -17.51 -8.20
N ARG A 201 -5.61 -16.42 -8.99
CA ARG A 201 -6.18 -15.12 -8.62
C ARG A 201 -7.66 -15.23 -8.30
N ALA A 202 -8.43 -15.97 -9.10
CA ALA A 202 -9.86 -16.16 -8.86
C ALA A 202 -10.11 -16.84 -7.51
N LEU A 203 -9.32 -17.86 -7.16
CA LEU A 203 -9.37 -18.50 -5.85
C LEU A 203 -8.97 -17.52 -4.73
N CYS A 204 -7.86 -16.81 -4.86
CA CYS A 204 -7.42 -15.82 -3.88
C CYS A 204 -8.52 -14.77 -3.58
N ARG A 205 -9.26 -14.31 -4.60
CA ARG A 205 -10.41 -13.41 -4.40
C ARG A 205 -11.55 -14.07 -3.63
N GLU A 206 -11.89 -15.32 -3.93
CA GLU A 206 -12.92 -16.08 -3.21
C GLU A 206 -12.61 -16.18 -1.71
N PHE A 207 -11.34 -16.41 -1.36
CA PHE A 207 -10.87 -16.54 0.03
C PHE A 207 -10.36 -15.23 0.64
N THR A 208 -10.47 -14.10 -0.05
CA THR A 208 -9.95 -12.78 0.39
C THR A 208 -8.47 -12.84 0.80
N THR A 209 -7.68 -13.68 0.14
CA THR A 209 -6.24 -13.85 0.38
C THR A 209 -5.46 -13.01 -0.63
N PRO A 210 -4.55 -12.12 -0.18
CA PRO A 210 -3.66 -11.38 -1.08
C PRO A 210 -2.91 -12.27 -2.06
N PHE A 211 -3.07 -11.96 -3.35
CA PHE A 211 -2.38 -12.63 -4.45
C PHE A 211 -1.14 -11.84 -4.85
N VAL A 212 0.02 -12.51 -4.82
CA VAL A 212 1.31 -11.90 -5.15
C VAL A 212 1.86 -12.54 -6.43
N VAL A 213 2.32 -11.74 -7.38
CA VAL A 213 3.00 -12.24 -8.58
C VAL A 213 4.49 -12.01 -8.45
N ASN A 214 5.28 -13.05 -8.71
CA ASN A 214 6.74 -13.00 -8.65
C ASN A 214 7.33 -12.58 -10.02
N ASP A 215 8.35 -11.71 -10.00
CA ASP A 215 9.23 -11.25 -11.09
C ASP A 215 8.56 -10.55 -12.29
N ARG A 216 7.25 -10.70 -12.49
CA ARG A 216 6.52 -10.39 -13.73
C ARG A 216 5.48 -9.27 -13.55
N PRO A 217 5.86 -7.98 -13.73
CA PRO A 217 4.91 -6.86 -13.67
C PRO A 217 3.80 -6.94 -14.71
N ASP A 218 4.11 -7.44 -15.90
CA ASP A 218 3.15 -7.66 -16.99
C ASP A 218 2.03 -8.62 -16.55
N ILE A 219 2.39 -9.75 -15.94
CA ILE A 219 1.40 -10.70 -15.41
C ILE A 219 0.66 -10.11 -14.20
N ALA A 220 1.36 -9.37 -13.33
CA ALA A 220 0.73 -8.71 -12.18
C ALA A 220 -0.39 -7.77 -12.62
N ILE A 221 -0.18 -7.00 -13.69
CA ILE A 221 -1.21 -6.11 -14.27
C ILE A 221 -2.33 -6.91 -14.91
N LEU A 222 -2.01 -7.89 -15.76
CA LEU A 222 -3.00 -8.68 -16.49
C LEU A 222 -3.91 -9.50 -15.57
N THR A 223 -3.42 -9.85 -14.38
CA THR A 223 -4.18 -10.60 -13.37
C THR A 223 -4.80 -9.71 -12.30
N ASP A 224 -4.56 -8.40 -12.34
CA ASP A 224 -4.93 -7.48 -11.25
C ASP A 224 -4.44 -8.02 -9.90
N ALA A 225 -3.15 -8.37 -9.82
CA ALA A 225 -2.52 -8.88 -8.62
C ALA A 225 -2.50 -7.81 -7.52
N ASP A 226 -2.53 -8.25 -6.26
CA ASP A 226 -2.53 -7.31 -5.14
C ASP A 226 -1.14 -6.77 -4.85
N ILE A 227 -0.10 -7.56 -5.12
CA ILE A 227 1.30 -7.25 -4.83
C ILE A 227 2.19 -7.81 -5.96
N LEU A 228 3.25 -7.08 -6.30
CA LEU A 228 4.37 -7.57 -7.10
C LEU A 228 5.56 -7.89 -6.18
N HIS A 229 6.22 -9.04 -6.36
CA HIS A 229 7.48 -9.35 -5.68
C HIS A 229 8.62 -9.47 -6.69
N LEU A 230 9.76 -8.86 -6.42
CA LEU A 230 10.92 -8.85 -7.31
C LEU A 230 12.16 -9.43 -6.61
N GLY A 231 12.90 -10.26 -7.32
CA GLY A 231 14.25 -10.69 -6.96
C GLY A 231 15.33 -9.67 -7.33
N GLN A 232 16.58 -9.96 -6.92
CA GLN A 232 17.72 -9.05 -7.11
C GLN A 232 18.09 -8.79 -8.57
N ASN A 233 17.82 -9.74 -9.46
CA ASN A 233 18.16 -9.66 -10.89
C ASN A 233 16.97 -9.29 -11.79
N ASP A 234 15.81 -9.02 -11.20
CA ASP A 234 14.61 -8.60 -11.92
C ASP A 234 14.63 -7.09 -12.15
N LEU A 235 13.56 -6.54 -12.73
CA LEU A 235 13.47 -5.11 -12.99
C LEU A 235 13.75 -4.29 -11.72
N PRO A 236 14.45 -3.14 -11.84
CA PRO A 236 14.54 -2.18 -10.75
C PRO A 236 13.14 -1.71 -10.32
N ILE A 237 12.96 -1.43 -9.03
CA ILE A 237 11.67 -1.00 -8.47
C ILE A 237 11.10 0.21 -9.23
N ALA A 238 11.95 1.19 -9.56
CA ALA A 238 11.55 2.37 -10.32
C ALA A 238 10.98 2.03 -11.71
N ALA A 239 11.52 1.02 -12.40
CA ALA A 239 11.02 0.59 -13.71
C ALA A 239 9.73 -0.22 -13.56
N ALA A 240 9.65 -1.12 -12.58
CA ALA A 240 8.42 -1.85 -12.28
C ALA A 240 7.27 -0.91 -11.91
N ARG A 241 7.56 0.16 -11.15
CA ARG A 241 6.60 1.20 -10.76
C ARG A 241 5.97 1.92 -11.95
N GLN A 242 6.72 2.12 -13.05
CA GLN A 242 6.17 2.69 -14.28
C GLN A 242 5.15 1.78 -14.97
N LEU A 243 5.20 0.47 -14.71
CA LEU A 243 4.28 -0.51 -15.27
C LEU A 243 3.06 -0.70 -14.36
N VAL A 244 3.28 -1.03 -13.08
CA VAL A 244 2.20 -1.40 -12.14
C VAL A 244 1.54 -0.20 -11.46
N GLY A 245 2.09 1.00 -11.65
CA GLY A 245 1.60 2.24 -11.06
C GLY A 245 1.90 2.40 -9.57
N GLU A 246 1.40 3.50 -9.00
CA GLU A 246 1.67 3.87 -7.62
C GLU A 246 0.86 3.09 -6.58
N ALA A 247 -0.20 2.37 -6.97
CA ALA A 247 -1.09 1.73 -6.01
C ALA A 247 -0.63 0.32 -5.59
N MET A 248 -0.04 -0.46 -6.50
CA MET A 248 0.36 -1.84 -6.22
C MET A 248 1.65 -1.88 -5.39
N PRO A 249 1.65 -2.48 -4.19
CA PRO A 249 2.89 -2.64 -3.43
C PRO A 249 3.92 -3.52 -4.13
N ILE A 250 5.20 -3.19 -3.96
CA ILE A 250 6.33 -3.92 -4.54
C ILE A 250 7.24 -4.45 -3.42
N GLY A 251 7.38 -5.77 -3.35
CA GLY A 251 8.34 -6.44 -2.47
C GLY A 251 9.69 -6.66 -3.13
N ARG A 252 10.76 -6.70 -2.33
CA ARG A 252 12.11 -7.03 -2.80
C ARG A 252 12.72 -8.17 -2.00
N SER A 253 13.21 -9.22 -2.67
CA SER A 253 14.05 -10.25 -2.03
C SER A 253 15.41 -9.67 -1.67
N THR A 254 15.94 -10.00 -0.50
CA THR A 254 17.19 -9.47 0.06
C THR A 254 17.94 -10.56 0.84
N HIS A 255 19.26 -10.51 0.78
CA HIS A 255 20.18 -11.54 1.29
C HIS A 255 21.26 -10.97 2.23
N SER A 256 21.21 -9.66 2.52
CA SER A 256 22.10 -8.98 3.45
C SER A 256 21.45 -7.68 3.94
N LEU A 257 21.99 -7.10 5.02
CA LEU A 257 21.55 -5.80 5.51
C LEU A 257 21.72 -4.70 4.45
N ASP A 258 22.83 -4.71 3.71
CA ASP A 258 23.07 -3.72 2.65
C ASP A 258 22.00 -3.78 1.55
N GLN A 259 21.61 -4.99 1.13
CA GLN A 259 20.53 -5.15 0.15
C GLN A 259 19.18 -4.70 0.71
N ALA A 260 18.92 -4.91 1.99
CA ALA A 260 17.71 -4.45 2.66
C ALA A 260 17.64 -2.92 2.69
N LEU A 261 18.71 -2.25 3.12
CA LEU A 261 18.80 -0.78 3.15
C LEU A 261 18.71 -0.19 1.74
N GLN A 262 19.33 -0.83 0.75
CA GLN A 262 19.20 -0.42 -0.64
C GLN A 262 17.76 -0.56 -1.15
N ALA A 263 17.08 -1.68 -0.88
CA ALA A 263 15.70 -1.88 -1.27
C ALA A 263 14.75 -0.85 -0.65
N VAL A 264 14.99 -0.46 0.61
CA VAL A 264 14.26 0.64 1.27
C VAL A 264 14.48 1.95 0.51
N ALA A 265 15.74 2.28 0.19
CA ALA A 265 16.07 3.51 -0.54
C ALA A 265 15.49 3.54 -1.97
N GLU A 266 15.34 2.37 -2.60
CA GLU A 266 14.71 2.21 -3.91
C GLU A 266 13.17 2.26 -3.86
N GLY A 267 12.56 2.32 -2.67
CA GLY A 267 11.12 2.46 -2.49
C GLY A 267 10.36 1.13 -2.47
N ALA A 268 10.98 0.05 -1.97
CA ALA A 268 10.27 -1.18 -1.65
C ALA A 268 9.19 -0.93 -0.60
N ASP A 269 8.06 -1.65 -0.71
CA ASP A 269 6.97 -1.59 0.25
C ASP A 269 7.12 -2.68 1.34
N TYR A 270 7.81 -3.79 1.05
CA TYR A 270 8.20 -4.81 2.02
C TYR A 270 9.43 -5.60 1.55
N LEU A 271 10.05 -6.35 2.46
CA LEU A 271 11.24 -7.15 2.17
C LEU A 271 10.97 -8.65 2.33
N GLY A 272 11.49 -9.46 1.41
CA GLY A 272 11.72 -10.88 1.65
C GLY A 272 13.17 -11.06 2.09
N PHE A 273 13.42 -11.58 3.30
CA PHE A 273 14.76 -11.71 3.85
C PHE A 273 15.13 -13.18 4.07
N GLY A 274 16.22 -13.63 3.46
CA GLY A 274 16.65 -15.01 3.53
C GLY A 274 17.85 -15.32 2.65
N PRO A 275 18.26 -16.59 2.51
CA PRO A 275 17.69 -17.74 3.21
C PRO A 275 18.04 -17.71 4.71
N ILE A 276 17.05 -17.87 5.60
CA ILE A 276 17.29 -17.92 7.05
C ILE A 276 18.10 -19.16 7.43
N PHE A 277 17.71 -20.32 6.92
CA PHE A 277 18.43 -21.57 7.09
C PHE A 277 18.83 -22.14 5.72
N LYS A 278 19.85 -22.99 5.69
CA LYS A 278 20.28 -23.69 4.47
C LYS A 278 19.11 -24.24 3.67
N THR A 279 19.06 -23.86 2.40
CA THR A 279 18.17 -24.47 1.42
C THR A 279 18.97 -25.18 0.34
N PRO A 280 18.51 -26.35 -0.14
CA PRO A 280 19.05 -26.97 -1.34
C PRO A 280 18.54 -26.29 -2.64
N SER A 281 17.84 -25.15 -2.55
CA SER A 281 16.95 -24.64 -3.62
C SER A 281 17.60 -23.76 -4.70
N LYS A 282 18.93 -23.71 -4.79
CA LYS A 282 19.65 -23.03 -5.90
C LYS A 282 20.92 -23.82 -6.27
N ARG A 283 21.29 -23.83 -7.55
CA ARG A 283 22.58 -24.39 -8.03
C ARG A 283 23.82 -23.70 -7.42
N LYS A 284 23.64 -22.48 -6.89
CA LYS A 284 24.54 -21.76 -5.97
C LYS A 284 23.68 -21.00 -4.96
N PRO A 285 23.43 -21.55 -3.76
CA PRO A 285 22.63 -20.85 -2.76
C PRO A 285 23.43 -19.67 -2.20
N ASP A 286 22.73 -18.55 -1.98
CA ASP A 286 23.27 -17.44 -1.19
C ASP A 286 23.59 -17.96 0.24
N PRO A 287 24.62 -17.42 0.90
CA PRO A 287 24.93 -17.82 2.27
C PRO A 287 23.72 -17.59 3.18
N GLU A 288 23.49 -18.51 4.12
CA GLU A 288 22.42 -18.35 5.09
C GLU A 288 22.71 -17.14 6.00
N VAL A 289 21.69 -16.34 6.25
CA VAL A 289 21.79 -15.15 7.13
C VAL A 289 21.59 -15.51 8.61
N GLY A 290 20.91 -16.64 8.87
CA GLY A 290 20.61 -17.12 10.21
C GLY A 290 19.65 -16.23 11.00
N LEU A 291 19.29 -16.69 12.21
CA LEU A 291 18.44 -15.93 13.13
C LEU A 291 19.10 -14.64 13.62
N GLN A 292 20.44 -14.63 13.73
CA GLN A 292 21.18 -13.46 14.15
C GLN A 292 21.11 -12.35 13.09
N GLY A 293 21.38 -12.69 11.83
CA GLY A 293 21.24 -11.73 10.72
C GLY A 293 19.81 -11.22 10.55
N LEU A 294 18.81 -12.08 10.82
CA LEU A 294 17.40 -11.65 10.84
C LEU A 294 17.13 -10.60 11.92
N LYS A 295 17.59 -10.82 13.16
CA LYS A 295 17.42 -9.85 14.26
C LYS A 295 18.13 -8.52 13.98
N GLU A 296 19.34 -8.58 13.42
CA GLU A 296 20.08 -7.38 13.03
C GLU A 296 19.35 -6.58 11.96
N MET A 297 18.79 -7.25 10.97
CA MET A 297 18.02 -6.60 9.92
C MET A 297 16.72 -5.97 10.46
N LEU A 298 15.98 -6.68 11.33
CA LEU A 298 14.77 -6.14 11.96
C LEU A 298 15.04 -4.90 12.84
N ALA A 299 16.25 -4.77 13.38
CA ALA A 299 16.63 -3.61 14.18
C ALA A 299 16.96 -2.35 13.34
N GLN A 300 17.13 -2.50 12.03
CA GLN A 300 17.62 -1.43 11.13
C GLN A 300 16.58 -0.99 10.09
N VAL A 301 15.49 -1.72 9.93
CA VAL A 301 14.50 -1.49 8.87
C VAL A 301 13.09 -1.44 9.43
N ASP A 302 12.35 -0.38 9.10
CA ASP A 302 10.95 -0.17 9.52
C ASP A 302 9.92 -0.84 8.60
N LEU A 303 10.33 -1.29 7.41
CA LEU A 303 9.46 -2.00 6.47
C LEU A 303 9.10 -3.39 6.99
N PRO A 304 7.91 -3.93 6.64
CA PRO A 304 7.58 -5.31 6.93
C PRO A 304 8.58 -6.28 6.30
N VAL A 305 8.94 -7.31 7.05
CA VAL A 305 9.90 -8.32 6.62
C VAL A 305 9.26 -9.70 6.66
N VAL A 306 9.30 -10.38 5.52
CA VAL A 306 8.94 -11.79 5.37
C VAL A 306 10.22 -12.61 5.48
N ALA A 307 10.38 -13.37 6.56
CA ALA A 307 11.47 -14.33 6.66
C ALA A 307 11.22 -15.51 5.72
N ILE A 308 12.22 -15.90 4.95
CA ILE A 308 12.12 -17.00 3.98
C ILE A 308 13.40 -17.83 3.93
N GLY A 309 13.25 -19.10 3.56
CA GLY A 309 14.37 -19.99 3.24
C GLY A 309 14.61 -21.03 4.33
N GLY A 310 14.27 -22.27 4.01
CA GLY A 310 14.52 -23.43 4.88
C GLY A 310 13.51 -23.56 6.02
N LEU A 311 12.37 -22.88 5.91
CA LEU A 311 11.34 -22.84 6.95
C LEU A 311 10.40 -24.04 6.87
N ASP A 312 10.21 -24.71 8.01
CA ASP A 312 9.29 -25.83 8.22
C ASP A 312 8.85 -25.90 9.71
N GLU A 313 8.05 -26.89 10.08
CA GLU A 313 7.54 -27.05 11.45
C GLU A 313 8.61 -27.12 12.56
N THR A 314 9.86 -27.43 12.22
CA THR A 314 10.94 -27.63 13.21
C THR A 314 11.60 -26.32 13.64
N ASN A 315 11.53 -25.26 12.81
CA ASN A 315 12.26 -24.02 13.03
C ASN A 315 11.41 -22.74 12.90
N LEU A 316 10.14 -22.87 12.48
CA LEU A 316 9.22 -21.74 12.30
C LEU A 316 9.06 -20.90 13.59
N THR A 317 9.01 -21.57 14.74
CA THR A 317 8.83 -20.94 16.06
C THR A 317 9.99 -19.99 16.39
N ASP A 318 11.23 -20.39 16.11
CA ASP A 318 12.40 -19.57 16.42
C ASP A 318 12.44 -18.28 15.58
N VAL A 319 11.98 -18.38 14.34
CA VAL A 319 11.83 -17.23 13.43
C VAL A 319 10.70 -16.32 13.88
N ALA A 320 9.56 -16.89 14.30
CA ALA A 320 8.44 -16.13 14.83
C ALA A 320 8.83 -15.34 16.10
N VAL A 321 9.59 -15.95 17.01
CA VAL A 321 10.11 -15.30 18.23
C VAL A 321 11.09 -14.17 17.90
N ALA A 322 11.74 -14.18 16.73
CA ALA A 322 12.57 -13.08 16.28
C ALA A 322 11.77 -11.79 15.98
N GLY A 323 10.44 -11.87 15.88
CA GLY A 323 9.55 -10.71 15.75
C GLY A 323 9.21 -10.33 14.30
N VAL A 324 9.31 -11.27 13.36
CA VAL A 324 8.89 -11.01 11.97
C VAL A 324 7.37 -10.95 11.86
N PRO A 325 6.82 -10.03 11.05
CA PRO A 325 5.38 -9.98 10.79
C PRO A 325 4.88 -11.11 9.90
N ALA A 326 5.76 -11.78 9.15
CA ALA A 326 5.39 -12.92 8.32
C ALA A 326 6.54 -13.91 8.10
N VAL A 327 6.16 -15.17 7.87
CA VAL A 327 7.07 -16.25 7.48
C VAL A 327 6.61 -16.87 6.17
N ALA A 328 7.54 -17.03 5.22
CA ALA A 328 7.28 -17.66 3.94
C ALA A 328 7.81 -19.08 3.87
N VAL A 329 6.92 -19.99 3.45
CA VAL A 329 7.23 -21.40 3.21
C VAL A 329 6.97 -21.77 1.76
N ILE A 330 7.73 -22.75 1.26
CA ILE A 330 7.56 -23.35 -0.07
C ILE A 330 7.32 -24.85 0.14
N ARG A 331 8.41 -25.61 0.24
CA ARG A 331 8.41 -27.08 0.27
C ARG A 331 7.62 -27.67 1.42
N ALA A 332 7.62 -27.03 2.59
CA ALA A 332 6.90 -27.52 3.76
C ALA A 332 5.43 -27.80 3.45
N ILE A 333 4.77 -26.94 2.65
CA ILE A 333 3.39 -27.13 2.21
C ILE A 333 3.33 -27.90 0.89
N LEU A 334 4.12 -27.51 -0.12
CA LEU A 334 4.01 -28.06 -1.48
C LEU A 334 4.39 -29.54 -1.62
N GLN A 335 5.14 -30.07 -0.65
CA GLN A 335 5.58 -31.48 -0.60
C GLN A 335 4.87 -32.27 0.50
N ALA A 336 3.89 -31.66 1.19
CA ALA A 336 3.09 -32.36 2.17
C ALA A 336 2.09 -33.31 1.48
N ALA A 337 1.87 -34.48 2.08
CA ALA A 337 0.84 -35.40 1.60
C ALA A 337 -0.58 -34.81 1.75
N ASP A 338 -0.78 -33.92 2.73
CA ASP A 338 -1.99 -33.11 2.92
C ASP A 338 -1.58 -31.65 3.16
N PRO A 339 -1.58 -30.81 2.11
CA PRO A 339 -1.20 -29.40 2.20
C PRO A 339 -2.07 -28.60 3.19
N ALA A 340 -3.37 -28.88 3.26
CA ALA A 340 -4.29 -28.17 4.15
C ALA A 340 -4.03 -28.51 5.63
N ALA A 341 -3.82 -29.79 5.95
CA ALA A 341 -3.44 -30.21 7.31
C ALA A 341 -2.08 -29.63 7.73
N LYS A 342 -1.15 -29.51 6.78
CA LYS A 342 0.14 -28.87 7.02
C LYS A 342 -0.01 -27.38 7.34
N VAL A 343 -0.84 -26.65 6.59
CA VAL A 343 -1.16 -25.24 6.88
C VAL A 343 -1.71 -25.09 8.30
N ALA A 344 -2.65 -25.95 8.71
CA ALA A 344 -3.21 -25.92 10.06
C ALA A 344 -2.15 -26.14 11.14
N THR A 345 -1.21 -27.06 10.91
CA THR A 345 -0.09 -27.33 11.82
C THR A 345 0.84 -26.13 11.95
N LEU A 346 1.26 -25.53 10.83
CA LEU A 346 2.15 -24.36 10.83
C LEU A 346 1.50 -23.15 11.52
N LYS A 347 0.20 -22.90 11.26
CA LYS A 347 -0.54 -21.82 11.94
C LYS A 347 -0.63 -22.05 13.44
N ALA A 348 -0.85 -23.28 13.89
CA ALA A 348 -0.89 -23.59 15.32
C ALA A 348 0.47 -23.31 15.99
N LEU A 349 1.59 -23.62 15.32
CA LEU A 349 2.93 -23.31 15.80
C LEU A 349 3.14 -21.78 15.95
N LEU A 350 2.77 -20.99 14.93
CA LEU A 350 2.86 -19.52 14.99
C LEU A 350 2.00 -18.92 16.09
N GLN A 351 0.82 -19.48 16.35
CA GLN A 351 -0.04 -19.00 17.43
C GLN A 351 0.54 -19.32 18.82
N ASN A 352 1.22 -20.47 18.95
CA ASN A 352 1.79 -20.90 20.22
C ASN A 352 3.11 -20.18 20.55
N SER A 353 3.87 -19.72 19.55
CA SER A 353 5.12 -18.97 19.74
C SER A 353 4.94 -17.61 20.44
N VAL A 354 3.69 -17.15 20.58
CA VAL A 354 3.33 -15.83 21.11
C VAL A 354 2.64 -15.91 22.49
N LYS A 355 2.22 -17.12 22.89
CA LYS A 355 1.52 -17.37 24.16
C LYS A 355 2.46 -17.71 25.31
N GLY A 356 3.70 -18.11 25.00
CA GLY A 356 4.80 -18.27 25.96
C GLY A 356 5.62 -16.99 26.03
#